data_AF-A0A1M3QWK5-F1
#
_entry.id   AF-A0A1M3QWK5-F1
#
_cell.length_a   1.000
_cell.length_b   1.000
_cell.length_c   1.000
_cell.angle_alpha   90.00
_cell.angle_beta   90.00
_cell.angle_gamma   90.00
#
_symmetry.space_group_name_H-M   'P 1'
#
loop_
_entity.id
_entity.type
_entity.pdbx_description
1 polymer ?
#
loop_
_entity_poly.entity_id
_entity_poly.type
_entity_poly.pdbx_seq_one_letter_code
_entity_poly.pdbx_strand_id
1 'polypeptide(L)'
;MRRKTHTGKGKEVAAEIGLKPAHYNKIEKAMVEPSIEVLDKLAAFYNITIDDIVHLKKSAPKAVVMEDKTSAEQLRLINQLNEKDKSTVMNIIDTMLTKQKFQEFFQQNVPQ
;
A
#
# COMPACT_ATOMS: atom_id res chain seq x y z
N MET A 1 -8.21 20.61 17.60
CA MET A 1 -8.61 19.45 16.77
C MET A 1 -7.76 18.25 17.20
N ARG A 2 -8.39 17.24 17.80
CA ARG A 2 -7.75 16.10 18.46
C ARG A 2 -6.96 15.23 17.46
N ARG A 3 -5.66 15.01 17.70
CA ARG A 3 -4.97 13.77 17.34
C ARG A 3 -3.97 13.41 18.44
N LYS A 4 -4.46 12.62 19.40
CA LYS A 4 -3.64 11.74 20.24
C LYS A 4 -3.46 10.44 19.45
N THR A 5 -2.47 10.33 18.58
CA THR A 5 -2.04 9.07 17.94
C THR A 5 -0.66 9.29 17.29
N HIS A 6 0.25 8.31 17.36
CA HIS A 6 1.51 8.19 16.57
C HIS A 6 2.89 8.62 17.13
N THR A 7 3.08 8.87 18.43
CA THR A 7 4.44 9.13 18.96
C THR A 7 5.43 7.96 18.79
N GLY A 8 4.94 6.73 18.53
CA GLY A 8 5.78 5.54 18.29
C GLY A 8 6.31 5.40 16.86
N LYS A 9 5.49 5.66 15.84
CA LYS A 9 5.84 5.34 14.43
C LYS A 9 7.02 6.18 13.92
N GLY A 10 7.08 7.46 14.22
CA GLY A 10 8.19 8.32 13.75
C GLY A 10 9.54 7.96 14.39
N LYS A 11 9.55 7.42 15.61
CA LYS A 11 10.78 6.95 16.26
C LYS A 11 11.30 5.67 15.62
N GLU A 12 10.39 4.78 15.26
CA GLU A 12 10.69 3.51 14.58
C GLU A 12 11.22 3.76 13.17
N VAL A 13 10.56 4.64 12.39
CA VAL A 13 11.03 5.07 11.07
C VAL A 13 12.41 5.69 11.17
N ALA A 14 12.63 6.60 12.13
CA ALA A 14 13.92 7.25 12.34
C ALA A 14 15.02 6.22 12.64
N ALA A 15 14.75 5.24 13.49
CA ALA A 15 15.70 4.16 13.78
C ALA A 15 16.03 3.33 12.53
N GLU A 16 15.01 2.94 11.77
CA GLU A 16 15.16 2.10 10.56
C GLU A 16 15.97 2.79 9.46
N ILE A 17 15.78 4.10 9.27
CA ILE A 17 16.53 4.87 8.26
C ILE A 17 17.86 5.44 8.80
N GLY A 18 18.25 5.12 10.04
CA GLY A 18 19.48 5.59 10.65
C GLY A 18 19.51 7.09 10.99
N LEU A 19 18.34 7.70 11.23
CA LEU A 19 18.20 9.10 11.63
C LEU A 19 17.97 9.23 13.15
N LYS A 20 18.52 10.29 13.73
CA LYS A 20 18.17 10.67 15.10
C LYS A 20 16.69 11.11 15.14
N PRO A 21 15.89 10.68 16.13
CA PRO A 21 14.47 11.05 16.22
C PRO A 21 14.21 12.57 16.19
N ALA A 22 15.12 13.36 16.77
CA ALA A 22 15.04 14.81 16.74
C ALA A 22 15.22 15.40 15.33
N HIS A 23 16.06 14.79 14.50
CA HIS A 23 16.27 15.22 13.12
C HIS A 23 15.05 14.86 12.25
N TYR A 24 14.57 13.62 12.38
CA TYR A 24 13.36 13.15 11.70
C TYR A 24 12.14 14.03 12.03
N ASN A 25 11.94 14.40 13.30
CA ASN A 25 10.85 15.29 13.73
C ASN A 25 10.94 16.70 13.11
N LYS A 26 12.16 17.21 12.85
CA LYS A 26 12.34 18.49 12.14
C LYS A 26 11.96 18.38 10.66
N ILE A 27 12.26 17.25 10.03
CA ILE A 27 11.87 16.95 8.64
C ILE A 27 10.34 16.87 8.54
N GLU A 28 9.67 16.12 9.43
CA GLU A 28 8.19 16.01 9.41
C GLU A 28 7.48 17.35 9.61
N LYS A 29 8.10 18.28 10.33
CA LYS A 29 7.58 19.65 10.55
C LYS A 29 7.97 20.63 9.44
N ALA A 30 8.60 20.16 8.37
CA ALA A 30 9.13 20.99 7.28
C ALA A 30 10.10 22.10 7.78
N MET A 31 10.76 21.87 8.92
CA MET A 31 11.77 22.79 9.45
C MET A 31 13.16 22.55 8.85
N VAL A 32 13.37 21.35 8.29
CA VAL A 32 14.61 20.93 7.63
C VAL A 32 14.22 20.14 6.40
N GLU A 33 14.82 20.48 5.26
CA GLU A 33 14.67 19.67 4.05
C GLU A 33 15.51 18.40 4.16
N PRO A 34 14.95 17.22 3.81
CA PRO A 34 15.71 15.98 3.79
C PRO A 34 16.71 15.98 2.62
N SER A 35 17.90 15.46 2.84
CA SER A 35 18.84 15.16 1.75
C SER A 35 18.30 14.04 0.84
N ILE A 36 18.82 13.92 -0.39
CA ILE A 36 18.47 12.85 -1.32
C ILE A 36 18.64 11.46 -0.68
N GLU A 37 19.73 11.23 0.05
CA GLU A 37 19.96 9.95 0.73
C GLU A 37 18.86 9.61 1.77
N VAL A 38 18.32 10.63 2.44
CA VAL A 38 17.21 10.46 3.39
C VAL A 38 15.92 10.17 2.62
N LEU A 39 15.70 10.82 1.48
CA LEU A 39 14.56 10.53 0.60
C LEU A 39 14.62 9.10 0.05
N ASP A 40 15.78 8.61 -0.38
CA ASP A 40 15.98 7.23 -0.83
C ASP A 40 15.62 6.22 0.28
N LYS A 41 16.09 6.47 1.50
CA LYS A 41 15.80 5.60 2.65
C LYS A 41 14.32 5.62 3.03
N LEU A 42 13.67 6.78 2.96
CA LEU A 42 12.22 6.91 3.18
C LEU A 42 11.42 6.18 2.08
N ALA A 43 11.82 6.34 0.82
CA ALA A 43 11.22 5.67 -0.32
C ALA A 43 11.30 4.14 -0.16
N ALA A 44 12.47 3.63 0.22
CA ALA A 44 12.67 2.21 0.51
C ALA A 44 11.83 1.73 1.71
N PHE A 45 11.79 2.50 2.81
CA PHE A 45 11.01 2.16 4.01
C PHE A 45 9.50 2.06 3.71
N TYR A 46 8.97 3.04 2.97
CA TYR A 46 7.55 3.11 2.63
C TYR A 46 7.18 2.34 1.36
N ASN A 47 8.17 1.79 0.64
CA ASN A 47 8.00 1.10 -0.64
C ASN A 47 7.25 1.95 -1.70
N ILE A 48 7.70 3.19 -1.85
CA ILE A 48 7.21 4.18 -2.83
C ILE A 48 8.40 4.80 -3.57
N THR A 49 8.16 5.64 -4.56
CA THR A 49 9.23 6.38 -5.24
C THR A 49 9.56 7.70 -4.53
N ILE A 50 10.74 8.27 -4.79
CA ILE A 50 11.07 9.62 -4.32
C ILE A 50 10.09 10.65 -4.90
N ASP A 51 9.64 10.44 -6.14
CA ASP A 51 8.67 11.32 -6.80
C ASP A 51 7.36 11.39 -6.01
N ASP A 52 6.89 10.25 -5.48
CA ASP A 52 5.71 10.18 -4.62
C ASP A 52 5.90 11.00 -3.32
N ILE A 53 7.11 11.04 -2.76
CA ILE A 53 7.43 11.80 -1.54
C ILE A 53 7.44 13.31 -1.81
N VAL A 54 8.07 13.72 -2.91
CA VAL A 54 8.30 15.14 -3.24
C VAL A 54 7.06 15.79 -3.86
N HIS A 55 6.29 15.04 -4.64
CA HIS A 55 5.11 15.51 -5.36
C HIS A 55 3.78 15.06 -4.76
N LEU A 56 3.76 14.71 -3.45
CA LEU A 56 2.62 14.19 -2.68
C LEU A 56 1.28 14.95 -2.84
N LYS A 57 1.29 16.18 -3.37
CA LYS A 57 0.08 17.00 -3.66
C LYS A 57 -0.53 16.78 -5.05
N LYS A 58 0.14 16.13 -6.01
CA LYS A 58 -0.38 15.92 -7.38
C LYS A 58 -1.14 14.63 -7.61
N SER A 59 -1.08 13.70 -6.66
CA SER A 59 -2.11 12.67 -6.51
C SER A 59 -2.15 12.32 -5.05
N ALA A 60 -3.34 12.38 -4.44
CA ALA A 60 -3.50 11.88 -3.08
C ALA A 60 -2.91 10.46 -3.04
N PRO A 61 -2.00 10.14 -2.10
CA PRO A 61 -1.50 8.79 -1.98
C PRO A 61 -2.72 7.88 -1.81
N LYS A 62 -2.99 7.02 -2.79
CA LYS A 62 -3.89 5.90 -2.56
C LYS A 62 -3.29 5.21 -1.34
N ALA A 63 -4.08 5.13 -0.28
CA ALA A 63 -3.70 4.33 0.86
C ALA A 63 -3.42 2.92 0.31
N VAL A 64 -2.14 2.58 0.17
CA VAL A 64 -1.68 1.20 0.07
C VAL A 64 -1.91 0.67 1.49
N VAL A 65 -3.19 0.36 1.74
CA VAL A 65 -3.62 -0.40 2.91
C VAL A 65 -2.74 -1.65 2.90
N MET A 66 -2.28 -2.11 4.06
CA MET A 66 -1.40 -3.27 4.19
C MET A 66 -1.95 -4.57 3.54
N GLU A 67 -3.17 -4.54 2.98
CA GLU A 67 -3.75 -5.50 2.02
C GLU A 67 -2.95 -5.67 0.72
N ASP A 68 -2.24 -4.64 0.25
CA ASP A 68 -1.52 -4.71 -1.03
C ASP A 68 -0.30 -5.65 -0.97
N LYS A 69 0.33 -5.81 0.20
CA LYS A 69 1.46 -6.76 0.35
C LYS A 69 1.00 -8.21 0.24
N THR A 70 -0.16 -8.56 0.79
CA THR A 70 -0.70 -9.93 0.69
C THR A 70 -1.17 -10.22 -0.73
N SER A 71 -1.80 -9.24 -1.38
CA SER A 71 -2.32 -9.38 -2.75
C SER A 71 -1.17 -9.49 -3.77
N ALA A 72 -0.12 -8.67 -3.63
CA ALA A 72 1.06 -8.74 -4.47
C ALA A 72 1.81 -10.07 -4.32
N GLU A 73 1.95 -10.57 -3.09
CA GLU A 73 2.60 -11.86 -2.83
C GLU A 73 1.76 -13.03 -3.37
N GLN A 74 0.43 -12.99 -3.21
CA GLN A 74 -0.47 -13.97 -3.82
C GLN A 74 -0.36 -13.99 -5.35
N LEU A 75 -0.31 -12.82 -6.00
CA LEU A 75 -0.09 -12.73 -7.45
C LEU A 75 1.27 -13.27 -7.87
N ARG A 76 2.32 -13.02 -7.07
CA ARG A 76 3.65 -13.57 -7.30
C ARG A 76 3.65 -15.10 -7.23
N LEU A 77 3.00 -15.68 -6.23
CA LEU A 77 2.88 -17.14 -6.07
C LEU A 77 2.07 -17.77 -7.21
N ILE A 78 0.95 -17.16 -7.62
CA ILE A 78 0.14 -17.63 -8.76
C ILE A 78 0.97 -17.62 -10.06
N ASN A 79 1.84 -16.64 -10.24
CA ASN A 79 2.72 -16.57 -11.42
C ASN A 79 3.85 -17.59 -11.43
N GLN A 80 4.15 -18.23 -10.30
CA GLN A 80 5.15 -19.32 -10.21
C GLN A 80 4.55 -20.70 -10.52
N LEU A 81 3.23 -20.82 -10.60
CA LEU A 81 2.56 -22.06 -10.97
C LEU A 81 2.84 -22.41 -12.44
N ASN A 82 2.76 -23.70 -12.76
CA ASN A 82 2.72 -24.14 -14.16
C ASN A 82 1.41 -23.68 -14.85
N GLU A 83 1.39 -23.70 -16.17
CA GLU A 83 0.26 -23.22 -16.98
C GLU A 83 -1.08 -23.88 -16.60
N LYS A 84 -1.07 -25.19 -16.33
CA LYS A 84 -2.28 -25.95 -15.98
C LYS A 84 -2.86 -25.49 -14.64
N ASP A 85 -2.02 -25.38 -13.62
CA ASP A 85 -2.44 -25.00 -12.27
C ASP A 85 -2.82 -23.52 -12.22
N LYS A 86 -2.07 -22.65 -12.90
CA LYS A 86 -2.42 -21.23 -13.06
C LYS A 86 -3.78 -21.06 -13.74
N SER A 87 -4.04 -21.78 -14.82
CA SER A 87 -5.35 -21.78 -15.50
C SER A 87 -6.47 -22.24 -14.56
N THR A 88 -6.22 -23.27 -13.75
CA THR A 88 -7.19 -23.76 -12.77
C THR A 88 -7.54 -22.70 -11.73
N VAL A 89 -6.55 -21.98 -11.20
CA VAL A 89 -6.77 -20.88 -10.25
C VAL A 89 -7.59 -19.76 -10.89
N MET A 90 -7.27 -19.36 -12.13
CA MET A 90 -8.02 -18.32 -12.84
C MET A 90 -9.48 -18.71 -13.06
N ASN A 91 -9.74 -19.96 -13.46
CA ASN A 91 -11.11 -20.46 -13.65
C ASN A 91 -11.93 -20.44 -12.35
N ILE A 92 -11.30 -20.69 -11.19
CA ILE A 92 -11.96 -20.60 -9.89
C ILE A 92 -12.35 -19.14 -9.59
N ILE A 93 -11.42 -18.19 -9.82
CA ILE A 93 -11.68 -16.76 -9.66
C ILE A 93 -12.86 -16.32 -10.55
N ASP A 94 -12.84 -16.68 -11.83
CA ASP A 94 -13.91 -16.37 -12.78
C ASP A 94 -15.27 -16.96 -12.37
N THR A 95 -15.27 -18.18 -11.85
CA THR A 95 -16.48 -18.85 -11.36
C THR A 95 -17.08 -18.10 -10.16
N MET A 96 -16.24 -17.70 -9.20
CA MET A 96 -16.68 -16.95 -8.02
C MET A 96 -17.22 -15.57 -8.40
N LEU A 97 -16.52 -14.85 -9.30
CA LEU A 97 -16.95 -13.54 -9.79
C LEU A 97 -18.26 -13.61 -10.58
N THR A 98 -18.42 -14.65 -11.41
CA THR A 98 -19.67 -14.88 -12.15
C THR A 98 -20.83 -15.12 -11.19
N LYS A 99 -20.62 -15.96 -10.17
CA LYS A 99 -21.63 -16.23 -9.15
C LYS A 99 -22.03 -14.97 -8.37
N GLN A 100 -21.05 -14.14 -8.00
CA GLN A 100 -21.30 -12.87 -7.32
C GLN A 100 -22.13 -11.92 -8.20
N LYS A 101 -21.68 -11.67 -9.44
CA LYS A 101 -22.40 -10.80 -10.39
C LYS A 101 -23.82 -11.29 -10.65
N PHE A 102 -24.00 -12.60 -10.76
CA PHE A 102 -25.33 -13.20 -10.91
C PHE A 102 -26.21 -12.91 -9.69
N GLN A 103 -25.70 -13.12 -8.47
CA GLN A 103 -26.45 -12.81 -7.24
C GLN A 103 -26.81 -11.32 -7.12
N GLU A 104 -25.90 -10.42 -7.49
CA GLU A 104 -26.14 -8.97 -7.52
C GLU A 104 -27.21 -8.61 -8.55
N PHE A 105 -27.13 -9.19 -9.74
CA PHE A 105 -28.13 -9.00 -10.80
C PHE A 105 -29.54 -9.41 -10.35
N PHE A 106 -29.69 -10.55 -9.68
CA PHE A 106 -30.98 -10.99 -9.15
C PHE A 106 -31.51 -10.07 -8.05
N GLN A 107 -30.66 -9.64 -7.12
CA GLN A 107 -31.10 -8.74 -6.04
C GLN A 107 -31.55 -7.37 -6.54
N GLN A 108 -30.96 -6.87 -7.64
CA GLN A 108 -31.29 -5.56 -8.19
C GLN A 108 -32.50 -5.56 -9.14
N ASN A 109 -32.83 -6.71 -9.75
CA ASN A 109 -33.79 -6.78 -10.86
C ASN A 109 -35.00 -7.69 -10.58
N VAL A 110 -35.12 -8.29 -9.40
CA VAL A 110 -36.34 -9.00 -8.99
C VAL A 110 -37.25 -8.03 -8.22
N PRO A 111 -38.46 -7.69 -8.74
CA PRO A 111 -39.44 -6.93 -7.97
C PRO A 111 -39.92 -7.76 -6.77
N GLN A 112 -40.01 -7.13 -5.58
CA GLN A 112 -40.58 -7.74 -4.38
C GLN A 112 -42.05 -8.10 -4.57
#